data_AF-A0AAD6H7X3-F1
#
_entry.id   AF-A0AAD6H7X3-F1
#
_cell.length_a   1.000
_cell.length_b   1.000
_cell.length_c   1.000
_cell.angle_alpha   90.00
_cell.angle_beta   90.00
_cell.angle_gamma   90.00
#
_symmetry.space_group_name_H-M   'P 1'
#
loop_
_entity.id
_entity.type
_entity.pdbx_description
1 polymer ?
#
loop_
_entity_poly.entity_id
_entity_poly.type
_entity_poly.pdbx_seq_one_letter_code
_entity_poly.pdbx_strand_id
1 'polypeptide(L)'
;MSPTTGNSATDVSVWEQAYHDAWRHFQASTLDVLDRLAWHILSPEYRQTTIEQLGRLPIEVDNIRSTGQAMFEHAPGCRTVREHHLTYFADDFIRDCLKLDFMLNMLSWNLMNRPNSDRAVYNGLLKLLHSNKDRVPD
;
A
#
# COMPACT_ATOMS: atom_id res chain seq x y z
N MET A 1 -41.66 20.27 13.89
CA MET A 1 -40.70 20.09 12.80
C MET A 1 -39.88 18.85 13.13
N SER A 2 -40.08 17.76 12.40
CA SER A 2 -39.26 16.56 12.52
C SER A 2 -37.95 16.81 11.77
N PRO A 3 -36.77 16.51 12.34
CA PRO A 3 -35.56 16.52 11.55
C PRO A 3 -35.60 15.33 10.60
N THR A 4 -35.45 15.66 9.33
CA THR A 4 -35.34 14.80 8.18
C THR A 4 -34.37 13.65 8.45
N THR A 5 -34.82 12.43 8.18
CA THR A 5 -34.02 11.22 8.07
C THR A 5 -32.97 11.45 6.98
N GLY A 6 -31.80 11.96 7.35
CA GLY A 6 -30.64 12.02 6.46
C GLY A 6 -30.13 10.60 6.23
N ASN A 7 -30.00 10.21 4.97
CA ASN A 7 -29.44 8.92 4.54
C ASN A 7 -28.04 8.73 5.15
N SER A 8 -27.94 8.05 6.30
CA SER A 8 -26.69 7.91 7.06
C SER A 8 -25.87 6.68 6.67
N ALA A 9 -25.92 6.25 5.40
CA ALA A 9 -25.33 4.98 4.96
C ALA A 9 -24.12 5.12 4.02
N THR A 10 -23.66 6.34 3.69
CA THR A 10 -22.67 6.55 2.61
C THR A 10 -21.60 7.61 2.84
N ASP A 11 -21.52 8.23 4.03
CA ASP A 11 -20.39 9.14 4.33
C ASP A 11 -19.24 8.35 4.95
N VAL A 12 -18.25 8.03 4.12
CA VAL A 12 -16.93 7.51 4.53
C VAL A 12 -16.28 8.53 5.46
N SER A 13 -15.77 8.09 6.61
CA SER A 13 -15.12 9.02 7.55
C SER A 13 -13.86 9.64 6.91
N VAL A 14 -13.49 10.87 7.29
CA VAL A 14 -12.26 11.51 6.77
C VAL A 14 -11.01 10.65 6.97
N TRP A 15 -10.98 9.84 8.04
CA TRP A 15 -9.88 8.94 8.36
C TRP A 15 -9.88 7.68 7.49
N GLU A 16 -11.06 7.11 7.24
CA GLU A 16 -11.23 5.99 6.31
C GLU A 16 -10.87 6.40 4.88
N GLN A 17 -11.26 7.61 4.47
CA GLN A 17 -10.87 8.19 3.19
C GLN A 17 -9.34 8.34 3.08
N ALA A 18 -8.70 8.92 4.10
CA ALA A 18 -7.24 9.07 4.13
C ALA A 18 -6.51 7.71 4.07
N TYR A 19 -7.04 6.68 4.73
CA TYR A 19 -6.51 5.33 4.67
C TYR A 19 -6.62 4.73 3.26
N HIS A 20 -7.76 4.87 2.59
CA HIS A 20 -7.91 4.41 1.20
C HIS A 20 -7.00 5.18 0.23
N ASP A 21 -6.81 6.48 0.43
CA ASP A 21 -5.91 7.28 -0.38
C ASP A 21 -4.45 6.86 -0.22
N ALA A 22 -4.02 6.50 1.00
CA ALA A 22 -2.69 5.93 1.22
C ALA A 22 -2.48 4.62 0.44
N TRP A 23 -3.47 3.73 0.41
CA TRP A 23 -3.42 2.51 -0.40
C TRP A 23 -3.39 2.78 -1.90
N ARG A 24 -4.18 3.75 -2.39
CA ARG A 24 -4.17 4.17 -3.80
C ARG A 24 -2.81 4.72 -4.22
N HIS A 25 -2.22 5.57 -3.39
CA HIS A 25 -0.88 6.11 -3.63
C HIS A 25 0.16 4.99 -3.67
N PHE A 26 0.11 4.04 -2.74
CA PHE A 26 1.00 2.88 -2.76
C PHE A 26 0.86 2.02 -4.02
N GLN A 27 -0.38 1.75 -4.46
CA GLN A 27 -0.66 1.02 -5.71
C GLN A 27 -0.10 1.78 -6.93
N ALA A 28 -0.35 3.09 -7.03
CA ALA A 28 0.15 3.93 -8.11
C ALA A 28 1.69 3.97 -8.16
N SER A 29 2.36 4.15 -7.02
CA SER A 29 3.81 4.12 -6.91
C SER A 29 4.39 2.75 -7.28
N THR A 30 3.72 1.66 -6.90
CA THR A 30 4.13 0.31 -7.29
C THR A 30 3.99 0.09 -8.81
N LEU A 31 2.91 0.59 -9.40
CA LEU A 31 2.68 0.53 -10.85
C LEU A 31 3.73 1.33 -11.64
N ASP A 32 4.15 2.50 -11.16
CA ASP A 32 5.22 3.29 -11.79
C ASP A 32 6.56 2.51 -11.84
N VAL A 33 6.92 1.84 -10.73
CA VAL A 33 8.11 0.98 -10.69
C VAL A 33 7.97 -0.23 -11.61
N LEU A 34 6.77 -0.84 -11.66
CA LEU A 34 6.49 -1.97 -12.55
C LEU A 34 6.60 -1.59 -14.02
N ASP A 35 6.00 -0.46 -14.42
CA ASP A 35 6.12 0.05 -15.79
C ASP A 35 7.59 0.19 -16.15
N ARG A 36 8.38 0.79 -15.27
CA ARG A 36 9.81 0.94 -15.50
C ARG A 36 10.57 -0.36 -15.66
N LEU A 37 10.32 -1.33 -14.78
CA LEU A 37 10.93 -2.64 -14.87
C LEU A 37 10.49 -3.43 -16.12
N ALA A 38 9.32 -3.12 -16.70
CA ALA A 38 8.85 -3.73 -17.95
C ALA A 38 9.62 -3.20 -19.16
N TRP A 39 10.05 -1.94 -19.13
CA TRP A 39 10.95 -1.39 -20.12
C TRP A 39 12.36 -1.96 -19.89
N HIS A 40 12.80 -2.88 -20.76
CA HIS A 40 14.13 -3.50 -20.75
C HIS A 40 15.26 -2.51 -21.15
N ILE A 41 15.23 -1.29 -20.63
CA ILE A 41 16.20 -0.25 -20.96
C ILE A 41 17.46 -0.48 -20.13
N LEU A 42 18.53 -0.88 -20.82
CA LEU A 42 19.82 -1.28 -20.26
C LEU A 42 20.70 -0.11 -19.77
N SER A 43 20.17 1.11 -19.68
CA SER A 43 20.96 2.26 -19.27
C SER A 43 21.20 2.25 -17.75
N PRO A 44 22.44 2.51 -17.28
CA PRO A 44 22.74 2.60 -15.85
C PRO A 44 21.87 3.65 -15.13
N GLU A 45 21.59 4.78 -15.76
CA GLU A 45 20.78 5.87 -15.21
C GLU A 45 19.33 5.44 -14.99
N TYR A 46 18.79 4.67 -15.93
CA TYR A 46 17.45 4.13 -15.84
C TYR A 46 17.33 3.13 -14.69
N ARG A 47 18.32 2.23 -14.56
CA ARG A 47 18.40 1.28 -13.45
C ARG A 47 18.48 2.00 -12.11
N GLN A 48 19.34 3.01 -12.00
CA GLN A 48 19.52 3.78 -10.77
C GLN A 48 18.23 4.48 -10.35
N THR A 49 17.53 5.10 -11.30
CA THR A 49 16.23 5.74 -11.04
C THR A 49 15.19 4.73 -10.55
N THR A 50 15.17 3.53 -11.14
CA THR A 50 14.25 2.45 -10.75
C THR A 50 14.55 1.95 -9.33
N ILE A 51 15.82 1.84 -8.95
CA ILE A 51 16.26 1.52 -7.58
C ILE A 51 15.75 2.59 -6.60
N GLU A 52 15.93 3.87 -6.93
CA GLU A 52 15.50 4.98 -6.07
C GLU A 52 13.99 4.98 -5.84
N GLN A 53 13.20 4.72 -6.88
CA GLN A 53 11.74 4.64 -6.74
C GLN A 53 11.29 3.41 -5.97
N LEU A 54 11.89 2.25 -6.22
CA LEU A 54 11.61 1.04 -5.43
C LEU A 54 11.96 1.27 -3.95
N GLY A 55 13.05 1.99 -3.67
CA GLY A 55 13.45 2.38 -2.32
C GLY A 55 12.49 3.35 -1.62
N ARG A 56 11.55 3.98 -2.33
CA ARG A 56 10.50 4.83 -1.74
C ARG A 56 9.25 4.06 -1.32
N LEU A 57 9.00 2.86 -1.87
CA LEU A 57 7.81 2.07 -1.51
C LEU A 57 7.70 1.74 -0.01
N PRO A 58 8.78 1.48 0.74
CA PRO A 58 8.74 1.40 2.21
C PRO A 58 8.12 2.62 2.90
N ILE A 59 8.37 3.82 2.39
CA ILE A 59 7.81 5.07 2.93
C ILE A 59 6.29 5.09 2.75
N GLU A 60 5.81 4.60 1.60
CA GLU A 60 4.37 4.50 1.34
C GLU A 60 3.69 3.45 2.24
N VAL A 61 4.39 2.38 2.61
CA VAL A 61 3.90 1.42 3.63
C VAL A 61 3.80 2.09 5.00
N ASP A 62 4.74 2.96 5.35
CA ASP A 62 4.66 3.74 6.60
C ASP A 62 3.50 4.74 6.60
N ASN A 63 3.22 5.38 5.45
CA ASN A 63 2.05 6.22 5.26
C ASN A 63 0.75 5.42 5.44
N ILE A 64 0.66 4.21 4.88
CA ILE A 64 -0.48 3.30 5.11
C ILE A 64 -0.61 2.99 6.60
N ARG A 65 0.50 2.63 7.26
CA ARG A 65 0.50 2.26 8.67
C ARG A 65 -0.01 3.41 9.55
N SER A 66 0.54 4.60 9.37
CA SER A 66 0.20 5.78 10.17
C SER A 66 -1.25 6.23 9.96
N THR A 67 -1.73 6.27 8.73
CA THR A 67 -3.14 6.60 8.42
C THR A 67 -4.11 5.53 8.93
N GLY A 68 -3.75 4.25 8.81
CA GLY A 68 -4.55 3.14 9.36
C GLY A 68 -4.66 3.21 10.88
N GLN A 69 -3.57 3.54 11.57
CA GLN A 69 -3.59 3.75 13.02
C GLN A 69 -4.51 4.93 13.40
N ALA A 70 -4.39 6.07 12.72
CA ALA A 70 -5.27 7.22 12.95
C ALA A 70 -6.75 6.87 12.71
N MET A 71 -7.04 6.07 11.69
CA MET A 71 -8.38 5.55 11.42
C MET A 71 -8.89 4.68 12.58
N PHE A 72 -8.07 3.76 13.11
CA PHE A 72 -8.48 2.92 14.24
C PHE A 72 -8.74 3.73 15.52
N GLU A 73 -7.99 4.81 15.74
CA GLU A 73 -8.13 5.68 16.92
C GLU A 73 -9.35 6.61 16.82
N HIS A 74 -9.63 7.14 15.63
CA HIS A 74 -10.60 8.23 15.45
C HIS A 74 -11.93 7.84 14.76
N ALA A 75 -12.03 6.65 14.19
CA ALA A 75 -13.26 6.14 13.58
C ALA A 75 -13.69 4.78 14.16
N PRO A 76 -13.92 4.69 15.50
CA PRO A 76 -14.31 3.44 16.14
C PRO A 76 -15.69 3.00 15.65
N GLY A 77 -15.76 1.87 14.95
CA GLY A 77 -17.00 1.33 14.39
C GLY A 77 -17.12 1.39 12.87
N CYS A 78 -16.11 1.92 12.14
CA CYS A 78 -15.98 1.57 10.73
C CYS A 78 -15.90 0.04 10.65
N ARG A 79 -16.85 -0.58 9.96
CA ARG A 79 -16.73 -1.98 9.57
C ARG A 79 -15.54 -2.03 8.63
N THR A 80 -14.34 -2.24 9.16
CA THR A 80 -13.25 -2.73 8.34
C THR A 80 -13.78 -3.96 7.60
N VAL A 81 -13.27 -4.20 6.39
CA VAL A 81 -13.74 -5.16 5.36
C VAL A 81 -14.01 -6.60 5.88
N ARG A 82 -13.79 -6.90 7.17
CA ARG A 82 -13.97 -8.21 7.80
C ARG A 82 -14.89 -8.27 9.03
N GLU A 83 -15.61 -7.22 9.45
CA GLU A 83 -16.60 -7.28 10.56
C GLU A 83 -16.07 -7.79 11.94
N HIS A 84 -14.78 -7.63 12.25
CA HIS A 84 -14.17 -8.05 13.54
C HIS A 84 -13.82 -6.85 14.45
N HIS A 85 -13.59 -7.10 15.75
CA HIS A 85 -13.15 -6.08 16.71
C HIS A 85 -11.86 -5.37 16.27
N LEU A 86 -11.87 -4.04 16.32
CA LEU A 86 -10.79 -3.13 15.90
C LEU A 86 -9.41 -3.46 16.49
N THR A 87 -9.36 -3.89 17.77
CA THR A 87 -8.08 -4.21 18.44
C THR A 87 -7.38 -5.44 17.87
N TYR A 88 -8.13 -6.47 17.47
CA TYR A 88 -7.57 -7.64 16.79
C TYR A 88 -7.08 -7.30 15.38
N PHE A 89 -7.74 -6.33 14.75
CA PHE A 89 -7.39 -5.87 13.40
C PHE A 89 -6.11 -5.02 13.40
N ALA A 90 -5.86 -4.23 14.45
CA ALA A 90 -4.69 -3.35 14.54
C ALA A 90 -3.36 -4.12 14.58
N ASP A 91 -3.25 -5.15 15.43
CA ASP A 91 -2.02 -5.97 15.53
C ASP A 91 -1.74 -6.73 14.24
N ASP A 92 -2.79 -7.32 13.63
CA ASP A 92 -2.70 -8.01 12.36
C ASP A 92 -2.32 -7.05 11.22
N PHE A 93 -2.88 -5.84 11.21
CA PHE A 93 -2.56 -4.79 10.25
C PHE A 93 -1.11 -4.31 10.38
N ILE A 94 -0.63 -4.05 11.60
CA ILE A 94 0.76 -3.66 11.85
C ILE A 94 1.70 -4.76 11.35
N ARG A 95 1.39 -6.01 11.67
CA ARG A 95 2.17 -7.17 11.21
C ARG A 95 2.20 -7.28 9.69
N ASP A 96 1.08 -7.03 9.02
CA ASP A 96 1.02 -7.02 7.55
C ASP A 96 1.87 -5.87 6.97
N CYS A 97 1.84 -4.68 7.55
CA CYS A 97 2.70 -3.56 7.14
C CYS A 97 4.19 -3.90 7.29
N LEU A 98 4.59 -4.50 8.42
CA LEU A 98 5.98 -4.94 8.64
C LEU A 98 6.43 -6.01 7.63
N LYS A 99 5.53 -6.92 7.24
CA LYS A 99 5.82 -7.91 6.19
C LYS A 99 6.01 -7.24 4.83
N LEU A 100 5.17 -6.27 4.48
CA LEU A 100 5.29 -5.51 3.23
C LEU A 100 6.62 -4.76 3.19
N ASP A 101 6.95 -4.03 4.25
CA ASP A 101 8.22 -3.31 4.38
C ASP A 101 9.42 -4.26 4.21
N PHE A 102 9.45 -5.38 4.92
CA PHE A 102 10.50 -6.39 4.78
C PHE A 102 10.62 -6.92 3.34
N MET A 103 9.50 -7.24 2.70
CA MET A 103 9.49 -7.71 1.31
C MET A 103 10.03 -6.64 0.35
N LEU A 104 9.61 -5.40 0.48
CA LEU A 104 10.08 -4.30 -0.37
C LEU A 104 11.57 -4.03 -0.19
N ASN A 105 12.06 -4.07 1.05
CA ASN A 105 13.49 -3.95 1.35
C ASN A 105 14.29 -5.09 0.70
N MET A 106 13.79 -6.32 0.73
CA MET A 106 14.41 -7.46 0.03
C MET A 106 14.41 -7.29 -1.49
N LEU A 107 13.33 -6.75 -2.08
CA LEU A 107 13.25 -6.47 -3.51
C LEU A 107 14.24 -5.37 -3.92
N SER A 108 14.30 -4.29 -3.15
CA SER A 108 15.26 -3.19 -3.34
C SER A 108 16.70 -3.70 -3.26
N TRP A 109 17.01 -4.49 -2.23
CA TRP A 109 18.33 -5.11 -2.08
C TRP A 109 18.69 -6.00 -3.27
N ASN A 110 17.76 -6.82 -3.76
CA ASN A 110 17.99 -7.64 -4.95
C ASN A 110 18.29 -6.77 -6.18
N LEU A 111 17.50 -5.72 -6.42
CA LEU A 111 17.70 -4.84 -7.57
C LEU A 111 19.06 -4.13 -7.53
N MET A 112 19.49 -3.68 -6.35
CA MET A 112 20.79 -3.04 -6.15
C MET A 112 21.97 -4.00 -6.34
N ASN A 113 21.86 -5.23 -5.82
CA ASN A 113 23.02 -6.13 -5.69
C ASN A 113 23.09 -7.24 -6.75
N ARG A 114 22.02 -7.43 -7.53
CA ARG A 114 21.93 -8.51 -8.53
C ARG A 114 21.58 -7.93 -9.91
N PRO A 115 22.54 -7.85 -10.85
CA PRO A 115 22.34 -7.21 -12.16
C PRO A 115 21.21 -7.81 -13.01
N ASN A 116 20.85 -9.07 -12.80
CA ASN A 116 19.85 -9.80 -13.60
C ASN A 116 18.55 -10.06 -12.82
N SER A 117 18.28 -9.31 -11.74
CA SER A 117 17.14 -9.56 -10.85
C SER A 117 15.86 -8.84 -11.26
N ASP A 118 15.88 -7.97 -12.25
CA ASP A 118 14.79 -7.07 -12.66
C ASP A 118 13.48 -7.84 -12.87
N ARG A 119 13.53 -8.97 -13.59
CA ARG A 119 12.36 -9.83 -13.79
C ARG A 119 11.83 -10.46 -12.51
N ALA A 120 12.73 -10.86 -11.59
CA ALA A 120 12.33 -11.41 -10.31
C ALA A 120 11.71 -10.33 -9.41
N VAL A 121 12.26 -9.12 -9.44
CA VAL A 121 11.73 -7.95 -8.73
C VAL A 121 10.35 -7.56 -9.28
N TYR A 122 10.21 -7.47 -10.59
CA TYR A 122 8.95 -7.24 -11.30
C TYR A 122 7.87 -8.25 -10.88
N ASN A 123 8.19 -9.55 -10.95
CA ASN A 123 7.25 -10.60 -10.54
C ASN A 123 6.88 -10.52 -9.06
N GLY A 124 7.82 -10.11 -8.20
CA GLY A 124 7.58 -9.89 -6.77
C GLY A 124 6.58 -8.76 -6.53
N LEU A 125 6.79 -7.61 -7.20
CA LEU A 125 5.89 -6.46 -7.13
C LEU A 125 4.49 -6.78 -7.69
N LEU A 126 4.40 -7.54 -8.79
CA LEU A 126 3.10 -7.98 -9.32
C LEU A 126 2.31 -8.84 -8.32
N LYS A 127 2.98 -9.77 -7.65
CA LYS A 127 2.32 -10.60 -6.61
C LYS A 127 1.82 -9.73 -5.46
N LEU A 128 2.63 -8.76 -5.04
CA LEU A 128 2.28 -7.83 -3.98
C LEU A 128 1.04 -6.99 -4.36
N LEU A 129 1.00 -6.46 -5.58
CA LEU A 129 -0.14 -5.67 -6.07
C LEU A 129 -1.43 -6.50 -6.08
N HIS A 130 -1.36 -7.75 -6.58
CA HIS A 130 -2.51 -8.66 -6.56
C HIS A 130 -2.98 -8.98 -5.15
N SER A 131 -2.07 -9.19 -4.19
CA SER A 131 -2.45 -9.49 -2.80
C SER A 131 -3.13 -8.33 -2.07
N ASN A 132 -2.99 -7.11 -2.59
CA ASN A 132 -3.52 -5.89 -1.99
C ASN A 132 -4.66 -5.26 -2.79
N LYS A 133 -5.20 -5.96 -3.80
CA LYS A 133 -6.24 -5.42 -4.68
C LYS A 133 -7.50 -4.99 -3.91
N ASP A 134 -7.89 -5.78 -2.92
CA ASP A 134 -9.13 -5.56 -2.14
C ASP A 134 -9.00 -4.48 -1.04
N ARG A 135 -7.84 -3.79 -0.96
CA ARG A 135 -7.60 -2.75 0.06
C ARG A 135 -8.16 -1.37 -0.35
N VAL A 136 -8.52 -1.20 -1.61
CA VAL A 136 -9.13 0.01 -2.18
C VAL A 136 -10.52 -0.37 -2.71
N PRO A 137 -11.60 0.29 -2.26
CA PRO A 137 -12.94 0.11 -2.83
C PRO A 137 -12.95 0.57 -4.29
N ASP A 138 -13.70 -0.16 -5.14
CA ASP A 138 -13.96 0.19 -6.54
C ASP A 138 -14.71 1.54 -6.68
#